data_AF-A0A0F4NFG8-F1
#
_entry.id   AF-A0A0F4NFG8-F1
#
_cell.length_a   1.000
_cell.length_b   1.000
_cell.length_c   1.000
_cell.angle_alpha   90.00
_cell.angle_beta   90.00
_cell.angle_gamma   90.00
#
_symmetry.space_group_name_H-M   'P 1'
#
loop_
_entity.id
_entity.type
_entity.pdbx_description
1 polymer ?
#
loop_
_entity_poly.entity_id
_entity_poly.type
_entity_poly.pdbx_seq_one_letter_code
_entity_poly.pdbx_strand_id
1 'polypeptide(L)' 'MNEKYIEQLESRINDLECQLAFQEQTIDSLNDALSQQQLLITKMQDQMKYVVGKVKNIDSSNLADPSEETPPPHY' A
#
# COMPACT_ATOMS: atom_id res chain seq x y z
N MET A 1 33.80 39.26 23.35
CA MET A 1 32.70 39.51 22.39
C MET A 1 32.50 38.32 21.46
N ASN A 2 33.56 37.68 20.95
CA ASN A 2 33.44 36.45 20.12
C ASN A 2 32.92 35.22 20.89
N GLU A 3 33.34 35.01 22.13
CA GLU A 3 33.00 33.80 22.90
C GLU A 3 31.49 33.65 23.12
N LYS A 4 30.82 34.71 23.56
CA LYS A 4 29.35 34.74 23.70
C LYS A 4 28.61 34.47 22.38
N TYR A 5 29.17 34.91 21.25
CA TYR A 5 28.57 34.66 19.94
C TYR A 5 28.76 33.20 19.50
N ILE A 6 29.92 32.62 19.79
CA ILE A 6 30.20 31.20 19.56
C ILE A 6 29.24 30.33 20.40
N GLU A 7 29.09 30.61 21.69
CA GLU A 7 28.14 29.88 22.56
C GLU A 7 26.69 29.94 22.04
N GLN A 8 26.26 31.09 21.52
CA GLN A 8 24.92 31.24 20.93
C GLN A 8 24.76 30.42 19.65
N LEU A 9 25.79 30.36 18.81
CA LEU A 9 25.77 29.55 17.60
C LEU A 9 25.81 28.05 17.91
N GLU A 10 26.63 27.62 18.87
CA GLU A 10 26.69 26.22 19.31
C GLU A 10 25.34 25.76 19.87
N SER A 11 24.70 26.57 20.71
CA SER A 11 23.35 26.29 21.22
C SER A 11 22.33 26.11 20.07
N ARG A 12 22.37 27.02 19.08
CA ARG A 12 21.48 26.93 17.91
C ARG A 12 21.78 25.72 17.03
N ILE A 13 23.04 25.32 16.90
CA ILE A 13 23.43 24.10 16.16
C ILE A 13 22.89 22.87 16.88
N ASN A 14 23.07 22.76 18.20
CA ASN A 14 22.55 21.64 18.98
C ASN A 14 21.02 21.52 18.86
N ASP A 15 20.31 22.65 18.91
CA ASP A 15 18.85 22.66 18.73
C ASP A 15 18.45 22.17 17.33
N LEU A 16 19.19 22.59 16.29
CA LEU A 16 18.94 22.16 14.92
C LEU A 16 19.27 20.68 14.71
N GLU A 17 20.33 20.16 15.32
CA GLU A 17 20.67 18.74 15.28
C GLU A 17 19.60 17.87 15.94
N CYS A 18 19.08 18.31 17.09
CA CYS A 18 17.94 17.66 17.74
C CYS A 18 16.71 17.65 16.82
N GLN A 19 16.36 18.81 16.25
CA GLN A 19 15.22 18.91 15.33
C GLN A 19 15.41 18.05 14.07
N LEU A 20 16.64 17.95 13.55
CA LEU A 20 16.95 17.11 12.41
C LEU A 20 16.75 15.63 12.73
N ALA A 21 17.26 15.15 13.88
CA ALA A 21 17.08 13.77 14.30
C ALA A 21 15.60 13.38 14.43
N PHE A 22 14.76 14.28 14.97
CA PHE A 22 13.30 14.06 15.02
C PHE A 22 12.67 14.00 13.62
N GLN A 23 13.13 14.84 12.69
CA GLN A 23 12.65 14.83 11.31
C GLN A 23 13.04 13.55 10.59
N GLU A 24 14.28 13.07 10.76
CA GLU A 24 14.74 11.79 10.19
C GLU A 24 13.88 10.63 10.70
N GLN A 25 13.68 10.53 12.02
CA GLN A 25 12.79 9.51 12.59
C GLN A 25 11.36 9.60 12.06
N THR A 26 10.85 10.81 11.86
CA THR A 26 9.51 11.03 11.31
C THR A 26 9.43 10.55 9.86
N ILE A 27 10.44 10.86 9.05
CA ILE A 27 10.51 10.45 7.64
C ILE A 27 10.55 8.93 7.54
N ASP A 28 11.36 8.26 8.35
CA ASP A 28 11.43 6.79 8.36
C ASP A 28 10.09 6.16 8.73
N SER A 29 9.44 6.69 9.77
CA SER A 29 8.11 6.24 10.20
C SER A 29 7.05 6.40 9.10
N LEU A 30 7.10 7.52 8.37
CA LEU A 30 6.20 7.78 7.24
C LEU A 30 6.47 6.86 6.06
N ASN A 31 7.74 6.58 5.74
CA ASN A 31 8.13 5.64 4.69
C ASN A 31 7.64 4.22 4.99
N ASP A 32 7.77 3.77 6.23
CA ASP A 32 7.27 2.47 6.65
C ASP A 32 5.75 2.37 6.53
N ALA A 33 5.03 3.40 6.98
CA ALA A 33 3.58 3.47 6.87
C ALA A 33 3.11 3.48 5.40
N LEU A 34 3.77 4.26 4.55
CA LEU A 34 3.46 4.33 3.12
C LEU A 34 3.73 2.99 2.41
N SER A 35 4.84 2.34 2.73
CA SER A 35 5.19 1.03 2.17
C SER A 35 4.15 -0.04 2.54
N GLN A 36 3.73 -0.06 3.81
CA GLN A 36 2.65 -0.95 4.27
C GLN A 36 1.33 -0.65 3.57
N GLN A 37 0.98 0.63 3.41
CA GLN A 37 -0.23 1.02 2.69
C GLN A 37 -0.19 0.57 1.22
N GLN A 38 0.94 0.72 0.53
CA GLN A 38 1.11 0.29 -0.85
C GLN A 38 0.94 -1.23 -1.01
N LEU A 39 1.46 -2.02 -0.05
CA LEU A 39 1.28 -3.47 -0.03
C LEU A 39 -0.22 -3.84 0.10
N LEU A 40 -0.94 -3.17 1.00
CA LEU A 40 -2.37 -3.39 1.20
C LEU A 40 -3.19 -3.04 -0.05
N ILE A 41 -2.89 -1.89 -0.68
CA ILE A 41 -3.55 -1.47 -1.93
C ILE A 41 -3.32 -2.51 -3.03
N THR A 42 -2.08 -2.98 -3.19
CA THR A 42 -1.74 -4.00 -4.20
C THR A 42 -2.55 -5.28 -3.97
N LYS A 43 -2.63 -5.74 -2.73
CA LYS A 43 -3.44 -6.92 -2.36
C LYS A 43 -4.92 -6.72 -2.65
N MET A 44 -5.47 -5.56 -2.34
CA MET A 44 -6.87 -5.23 -2.63
C MET A 44 -7.14 -5.20 -4.14
N GLN A 45 -6.23 -4.65 -4.93
CA GLN A 45 -6.34 -4.63 -6.39
C GLN A 45 -6.37 -6.04 -6.97
N ASP A 46 -5.53 -6.95 -6.48
CA ASP A 46 -5.51 -8.34 -6.96
C ASP A 46 -6.78 -9.12 -6.56
N GLN A 47 -7.28 -8.91 -5.33
CA GLN A 47 -8.57 -9.46 -4.92
C GLN A 47 -9.71 -8.94 -5.80
N MET A 48 -9.70 -7.65 -6.14
CA MET A 48 -10.71 -7.04 -7.00
C MET A 48 -10.66 -7.63 -8.42
N LYS A 49 -9.47 -7.84 -9.00
CA LYS A 49 -9.33 -8.52 -10.29
C LYS A 49 -9.93 -9.92 -10.26
N TYR A 50 -9.69 -10.68 -9.19
CA TYR A 50 -10.27 -12.02 -9.03
C TYR A 50 -11.79 -11.98 -8.96
N VAL A 51 -12.36 -11.07 -8.17
CA VAL A 51 -13.82 -10.89 -8.06
C VAL A 51 -14.43 -10.52 -9.42
N VAL A 52 -13.84 -9.55 -10.13
CA VAL A 52 -14.29 -9.18 -11.49
C VAL A 52 -14.21 -10.36 -12.44
N GLY A 53 -13.13 -11.16 -12.36
CA GLY A 53 -13.00 -12.39 -13.14
C GLY A 53 -14.11 -13.40 -12.83
N LYS A 54 -14.47 -13.60 -11.56
CA LYS A 54 -15.57 -14.49 -11.17
C LYS A 54 -16.93 -14.00 -11.67
N VAL A 55 -17.21 -12.69 -11.56
CA VAL A 55 -18.46 -12.11 -12.06
C VAL A 55 -18.61 -12.33 -13.56
N LYS A 56 -17.56 -12.07 -14.36
CA LYS A 56 -17.59 -12.32 -15.81
C LYS A 56 -17.86 -13.79 -16.18
N ASN A 57 -17.34 -14.73 -15.39
CA ASN A 57 -17.57 -16.17 -15.64
C ASN A 57 -18.97 -16.64 -15.25
N ILE A 58 -19.66 -15.93 -14.34
CA ILE A 58 -21.05 -16.23 -13.97
C ILE A 58 -21.99 -15.87 -15.13
N ASP A 59 -21.77 -14.72 -15.79
CA ASP A 59 -22.56 -14.32 -16.96
C ASP A 59 -22.40 -15.29 -18.14
N SER A 60 -21.20 -15.86 -18.35
CA SER A 60 -20.99 -16.86 -19.41
C SER A 60 -21.57 -18.24 -19.10
N SER A 61 -21.68 -18.62 -17.83
CA SER A 61 -22.21 -19.94 -17.44
C SER A 61 -23.73 -20.03 -17.58
N ASN A 62 -24.44 -18.90 -17.55
CA ASN A 62 -25.89 -18.83 -17.80
C ASN A 62 -26.25 -18.72 -19.30
N LEU A 63 -25.26 -18.73 -20.19
CA LEU A 63 -25.41 -18.63 -21.63
C LEU A 63 -25.00 -19.91 -22.38
N ALA A 64 -24.85 -21.04 -21.68
CA ALA A 64 -24.84 -22.34 -22.34
C ALA A 64 -26.27 -22.62 -22.79
N ASP A 65 -26.46 -22.77 -24.10
CA ASP A 65 -27.75 -23.11 -24.69
C ASP A 65 -28.17 -24.48 -24.13
N PRO A 66 -29.39 -24.65 -23.57
CA PRO A 66 -29.90 -25.95 -23.14
C PRO A 66 -29.85 -27.03 -24.24
N SER A 67 -29.69 -26.64 -25.50
CA SER A 67 -29.48 -27.55 -26.62
C SER A 67 -28.08 -28.19 -26.70
N GLU A 68 -27.10 -27.74 -25.90
CA GLU A 68 -25.77 -28.36 -25.77
C GLU A 68 -25.64 -29.32 -24.57
N GLU A 69 -26.72 -29.57 -23.82
CA GLU A 69 -26.71 -30.64 -22.81
C GLU A 69 -26.71 -32.01 -23.50
N THR A 70 -25.53 -32.63 -23.57
CA THR A 70 -25.43 -34.03 -24.01
C THR A 70 -26.18 -34.93 -23.02
N PRO A 71 -27.05 -35.85 -23.51
CA PRO A 71 -27.93 -36.62 -22.63
C PRO A 71 -27.12 -37.46 -21.64
N PRO A 72 -27.59 -37.59 -20.39
CA PRO A 72 -26.84 -38.27 -19.34
C PRO A 72 -26.62 -39.75 -19.69
N PRO A 73 -25.46 -40.33 -19.35
CA PRO A 73 -25.18 -41.73 -19.60
C PRO A 73 -26.15 -42.61 -18.80
N HIS A 74 -26.93 -43.43 -19.51
CA HIS A 74 -27.77 -44.46 -18.89
C HIS A 74 -26.87 -45.62 -18.44
N TYR A 75 -26.84 -45.88 -17.12
CA TYR A 75 -26.24 -47.07 -16.50
C TYR A 75 -27.29 -48.16 -16.29
#